data_AF-A0A968D6W2-F1
#
_entry.id   AF-A0A968D6W2-F1
#
_cell.length_a   1.000
_cell.length_b   1.000
_cell.length_c   1.000
_cell.angle_alpha   90.00
_cell.angle_beta   90.00
_cell.angle_gamma   90.00
#
_symmetry.space_group_name_H-M   'P 1'
#
loop_
_entity.id
_entity.type
_entity.pdbx_description
1 polymer ?
#
loop_
_entity_poly.entity_id
_entity_poly.type
_entity_poly.pdbx_seq_one_letter_code
_entity_poly.pdbx_strand_id
1 'polypeptide(L)'
;MNLFLILLGGLAFLRSLASLIDSVRYRKTAENALNEHYPPFAPKVSLIVPCKGIDPGFDDNVRSLLNQDYQHFDTIFVTESTEDPAYSRLKDLLPKNDRVSSKLIPAGVTDKRAQKIHNL
;
A
#
# COMPACT_ATOMS: atom_id res chain seq x y z
N MET A 1 -21.75 -8.24 -44.77
CA MET A 1 -22.03 -8.39 -43.33
C MET A 1 -21.18 -9.49 -42.69
N ASN A 2 -21.25 -10.74 -43.17
CA ASN A 2 -20.61 -11.89 -42.50
C ASN A 2 -19.07 -11.87 -42.50
N LEU A 3 -18.44 -11.49 -43.62
CA LEU A 3 -16.97 -11.39 -43.68
C LEU A 3 -16.40 -10.35 -42.70
N PHE A 4 -17.10 -9.23 -42.54
CA PHE A 4 -16.72 -8.17 -41.60
C PHE A 4 -16.75 -8.66 -40.15
N LEU A 5 -17.79 -9.41 -39.76
CA LEU A 5 -17.90 -10.01 -38.43
C LEU A 5 -16.80 -11.05 -38.19
N ILE A 6 -16.45 -11.86 -39.19
CA ILE A 6 -15.36 -12.84 -39.09
C ILE A 6 -14.01 -12.14 -38.87
N LEU A 7 -13.73 -11.06 -39.61
CA LEU A 7 -12.49 -10.30 -39.45
C LEU A 7 -12.38 -9.64 -38.06
N LEU A 8 -13.46 -9.05 -37.56
CA LEU A 8 -13.51 -8.50 -36.21
C LEU A 8 -13.31 -9.57 -35.13
N GLY A 9 -13.98 -10.72 -35.28
CA GLY A 9 -13.83 -11.86 -34.36
C GLY A 9 -12.40 -12.40 -34.34
N GLY A 10 -11.78 -12.53 -35.51
CA GLY A 10 -10.37 -12.92 -35.63
C GLY A 10 -9.43 -11.93 -34.94
N LEU A 11 -9.64 -10.63 -35.14
CA LEU A 11 -8.82 -9.59 -34.50
C LEU A 11 -8.99 -9.60 -32.97
N ALA A 12 -10.22 -9.73 -32.47
CA ALA A 12 -10.51 -9.83 -31.04
C ALA A 12 -9.85 -11.07 -30.42
N PHE A 13 -9.93 -12.21 -31.11
CA PHE A 13 -9.29 -13.45 -30.67
C PHE A 13 -7.76 -13.33 -30.59
N LEU A 14 -7.13 -12.74 -31.60
CA LEU A 14 -5.69 -12.48 -31.60
C LEU A 14 -5.28 -11.54 -30.46
N ARG A 15 -6.07 -10.51 -30.16
CA ARG A 15 -5.84 -9.61 -29.02
C ARG A 15 -5.95 -10.33 -27.68
N SER A 16 -6.93 -11.20 -27.51
CA SER A 16 -7.07 -12.02 -26.30
C SER A 16 -5.92 -13.00 -26.12
N LEU A 17 -5.38 -13.55 -27.22
CA LEU A 17 -4.20 -14.42 -27.15
C LEU A 17 -2.95 -13.62 -26.77
N ALA A 18 -2.76 -12.43 -27.35
CA ALA A 18 -1.66 -11.54 -26.99
C ALA A 18 -1.71 -11.12 -25.52
N SER A 19 -2.88 -10.76 -24.99
CA SER A 19 -3.02 -10.37 -23.58
C SER A 19 -2.72 -11.52 -22.61
N LEU A 20 -3.03 -12.76 -22.99
CA LEU A 20 -2.67 -13.94 -22.20
C LEU A 20 -1.14 -14.12 -22.15
N ILE A 21 -0.45 -13.96 -23.27
CA ILE A 21 1.02 -14.03 -23.35
C ILE A 21 1.65 -12.92 -22.50
N ASP A 22 1.15 -11.70 -22.61
CA ASP A 22 1.66 -10.57 -21.83
C ASP A 22 1.42 -10.75 -20.34
N SER A 23 0.27 -11.33 -19.95
CA SER A 23 -0.03 -11.67 -18.56
C SER A 23 0.97 -12.68 -17.99
N VAL A 24 1.33 -13.71 -18.76
CA VAL A 24 2.33 -14.71 -18.34
C VAL A 24 3.72 -14.08 -18.22
N ARG A 25 4.11 -13.21 -19.16
CA ARG A 25 5.38 -12.48 -19.11
C ARG A 25 5.45 -11.55 -17.89
N TYR A 26 4.38 -10.82 -17.63
CA TYR A 26 4.28 -9.93 -16.47
C TYR A 26 4.49 -10.68 -15.17
N ARG A 27 3.85 -11.85 -15.01
CA ARG A 27 4.04 -12.71 -13.84
C ARG A 27 5.50 -13.11 -13.65
N LYS A 28 6.17 -13.55 -14.71
CA LYS A 28 7.59 -13.95 -14.62
C LYS A 28 8.50 -12.77 -14.27
N THR A 29 8.23 -11.60 -14.83
CA THR A 29 8.98 -10.38 -14.48
C THR A 29 8.74 -9.97 -13.02
N ALA A 30 7.51 -10.03 -12.54
CA ALA A 30 7.17 -9.75 -11.15
C ALA A 30 7.85 -10.75 -10.20
N GLU A 31 7.78 -12.05 -10.50
CA GLU A 31 8.48 -13.09 -9.75
C GLU A 31 10.00 -12.86 -9.71
N ASN A 32 10.60 -12.50 -10.84
CA ASN A 32 12.04 -12.18 -10.89
C ASN A 32 12.39 -10.94 -10.06
N ALA A 33 11.58 -9.88 -10.13
CA ALA A 33 11.79 -8.67 -9.33
C ALA A 33 11.63 -8.94 -7.82
N LEU A 34 10.75 -9.86 -7.44
CA LEU A 34 10.60 -10.31 -6.06
C LEU A 34 11.77 -11.19 -5.60
N ASN A 35 12.37 -11.95 -6.52
CA ASN A 35 13.52 -12.83 -6.24
C ASN A 35 14.88 -12.14 -6.37
N GLU A 36 14.93 -10.92 -6.91
CA GLU A 36 16.14 -10.11 -6.99
C GLU A 36 16.70 -9.86 -5.58
N HIS A 37 17.83 -10.51 -5.30
CA HIS A 37 18.60 -10.27 -4.10
C HIS A 37 19.37 -8.96 -4.25
N TYR A 38 18.78 -7.88 -3.76
CA TYR A 38 19.52 -6.63 -3.55
C TYR A 38 20.61 -6.88 -2.49
N PRO A 39 21.83 -6.33 -2.65
CA PRO A 39 22.83 -6.32 -1.57
C PRO A 39 22.21 -5.73 -0.29
N PRO A 40 22.70 -6.04 0.92
CA PRO A 40 22.06 -5.66 2.17
C PRO A 40 22.29 -4.16 2.48
N PHE A 41 21.86 -3.29 1.60
CA PHE A 41 21.61 -1.89 1.88
C PHE A 41 20.29 -1.81 2.66
N ALA A 42 20.40 -1.99 3.98
CA ALA A 42 19.28 -1.94 4.91
C ALA A 42 19.44 -0.74 5.87
N PRO A 43 19.35 0.50 5.37
CA PRO A 43 19.46 1.68 6.23
C PRO A 43 18.32 1.73 7.24
N LYS A 44 18.46 2.56 8.28
CA LYS A 44 17.32 2.85 9.14
C LYS A 44 16.26 3.64 8.34
N VAL A 45 15.00 3.21 8.41
CA VAL A 45 13.85 3.84 7.72
C VAL A 45 12.85 4.38 8.75
N SER A 46 12.22 5.51 8.44
CA SER A 46 11.03 5.98 9.16
C SER A 46 9.82 5.92 8.24
N LEU A 47 8.81 5.15 8.61
CA LEU A 47 7.58 5.00 7.85
C LEU A 47 6.52 5.97 8.37
N ILE A 48 6.20 6.99 7.56
CA ILE A 48 5.14 7.96 7.87
C ILE A 48 3.82 7.45 7.28
N VAL A 49 2.83 7.24 8.13
CA VAL A 49 1.54 6.63 7.77
C VAL A 49 0.42 7.62 8.06
N PRO A 50 -0.01 8.42 7.06
CA PRO A 50 -1.15 9.30 7.22
C PRO A 50 -2.45 8.48 7.27
N CYS A 51 -3.23 8.67 8.33
CA CYS A 51 -4.50 8.01 8.58
C CYS A 51 -5.62 9.06 8.72
N LYS A 52 -6.79 8.78 8.13
CA LYS A 52 -8.02 9.57 8.36
C LYS A 52 -9.22 8.64 8.35
N GLY A 53 -10.00 8.65 9.43
CA GLY A 53 -11.14 7.76 9.60
C GLY A 53 -10.74 6.28 9.62
N ILE A 54 -11.73 5.40 9.54
CA ILE A 54 -11.53 3.95 9.54
C ILE A 54 -12.18 3.38 8.29
N ASP A 55 -11.43 2.56 7.57
CA ASP A 55 -11.88 1.80 6.41
C ASP A 55 -11.94 0.29 6.70
N PRO A 56 -12.69 -0.49 5.90
CA PRO A 56 -12.66 -1.95 6.00
C PRO A 56 -11.24 -2.49 5.75
N GLY A 57 -10.63 -3.07 6.79
CA GLY A 57 -9.26 -3.58 6.75
C GLY A 57 -8.21 -2.69 7.44
N PHE A 58 -8.62 -1.57 8.03
CA PHE A 58 -7.72 -0.65 8.77
C PHE A 58 -6.80 -1.39 9.75
N ASP A 59 -7.39 -2.19 10.62
CA ASP A 59 -6.71 -3.00 11.63
C ASP A 59 -5.65 -3.93 11.01
N ASP A 60 -6.01 -4.64 9.95
CA ASP A 60 -5.13 -5.62 9.30
C ASP A 60 -3.99 -4.92 8.55
N ASN A 61 -4.25 -3.74 7.98
CA ASN A 61 -3.24 -2.91 7.37
C ASN A 61 -2.23 -2.43 8.42
N VAL A 62 -2.69 -1.87 9.55
CA VAL A 62 -1.82 -1.44 10.65
C VAL A 62 -0.97 -2.61 11.16
N ARG A 63 -1.57 -3.78 11.41
CA ARG A 63 -0.84 -4.98 11.83
C ARG A 63 0.18 -5.42 10.79
N SER A 64 -0.15 -5.36 9.50
CA SER A 64 0.78 -5.73 8.43
C SER A 64 1.99 -4.78 8.37
N LEU A 65 1.78 -3.48 8.57
CA LEU A 65 2.86 -2.48 8.62
C LEU A 65 3.78 -2.67 9.83
N LEU A 66 3.24 -3.08 10.98
CA LEU A 66 4.04 -3.36 12.17
C LEU A 66 4.81 -4.69 12.07
N ASN A 67 4.32 -5.64 11.29
CA ASN A 67 4.90 -6.98 11.11
C ASN A 67 5.73 -7.14 9.82
N GLN A 68 6.37 -6.07 9.34
CA GLN A 68 7.25 -6.16 8.18
C GLN A 68 8.52 -6.98 8.47
N ASP A 69 8.97 -7.75 7.48
CA ASP A 69 10.23 -8.50 7.54
C ASP A 69 11.46 -7.58 7.67
N TYR A 70 11.32 -6.33 7.21
CA TYR A 70 12.35 -5.30 7.35
C TYR A 70 12.62 -4.97 8.82
N GLN A 71 13.87 -5.07 9.27
CA GLN A 71 14.18 -5.01 10.71
C GLN A 71 14.50 -3.60 11.23
N HIS A 72 14.91 -2.68 10.36
CA HIS A 72 15.50 -1.40 10.76
C HIS A 72 14.57 -0.23 10.48
N PHE A 73 13.36 -0.27 11.03
CA PHE A 73 12.41 0.83 10.85
C PHE A 73 11.69 1.26 12.11
N ASP A 74 11.22 2.51 12.10
CA ASP A 74 10.22 3.03 13.03
C ASP A 74 8.99 3.53 12.25
N THR A 75 7.87 3.67 12.93
CA THR A 75 6.62 4.16 12.34
C THR A 75 6.16 5.46 12.99
N ILE A 76 5.56 6.33 12.18
CA ILE A 76 4.94 7.58 12.60
C ILE A 76 3.56 7.61 11.96
N PHE A 77 2.54 7.24 12.74
CA PHE A 77 1.16 7.37 12.31
C PHE A 77 0.68 8.79 12.52
N VAL A 78 0.10 9.38 11.47
CA VAL A 78 -0.31 10.78 11.47
C VAL A 78 -1.81 10.90 11.22
N THR A 79 -2.56 11.40 12.19
CA THR A 79 -4.01 11.60 12.06
C THR A 79 -4.36 13.06 11.86
N GLU A 80 -5.59 13.35 11.41
CA GLU A 80 -6.08 14.72 11.34
C GLU A 80 -6.11 15.38 12.72
N SER A 81 -6.72 14.72 13.70
CA SER A 81 -6.81 15.23 15.07
C SER A 81 -6.89 14.08 16.08
N THR A 82 -7.05 14.43 17.36
CA THR A 82 -7.31 13.47 18.45
C THR A 82 -8.74 12.91 18.41
N GLU A 83 -9.65 13.59 17.72
CA GLU A 83 -11.06 13.22 17.55
C GLU A 83 -11.29 12.35 16.31
N ASP A 84 -10.28 12.21 15.45
CA ASP A 84 -10.32 11.30 14.32
C ASP A 84 -10.50 9.85 14.82
N PRO A 85 -11.49 9.09 14.31
CA PRO A 85 -11.67 7.69 14.67
C PRO A 85 -10.39 6.84 14.52
N ALA A 86 -9.54 7.16 13.55
CA ALA A 86 -8.24 6.53 13.35
C ALA A 86 -7.33 6.69 14.58
N TYR A 87 -7.34 7.86 15.22
CA TYR A 87 -6.47 8.16 16.36
C TYR A 87 -6.79 7.27 17.55
N SER A 88 -8.08 7.15 17.88
CA SER A 88 -8.54 6.25 18.94
C SER A 88 -8.17 4.81 18.62
N ARG A 89 -8.42 4.36 17.37
CA ARG A 89 -8.13 2.97 17.01
C ARG A 89 -6.64 2.64 16.99
N LEU A 90 -5.79 3.57 16.55
CA LEU A 90 -4.35 3.41 16.57
C LEU A 90 -3.82 3.35 18.01
N LYS A 91 -4.38 4.11 18.95
CA LYS A 91 -4.01 3.96 20.37
C LYS A 91 -4.24 2.54 20.90
N ASP A 92 -5.28 1.86 20.42
CA ASP A 92 -5.58 0.49 20.83
C ASP A 92 -4.67 -0.54 20.14
N LEU A 93 -4.33 -0.30 18.87
CA LEU A 93 -3.56 -1.23 18.06
C LEU A 93 -2.05 -1.14 18.29
N LEU A 94 -1.54 0.05 18.62
CA LEU A 94 -0.12 0.28 18.84
C LEU A 94 0.32 -0.30 20.19
N PRO A 95 1.16 -1.35 20.23
CA PRO A 95 1.61 -1.96 21.47
C PRO A 95 2.50 -1.02 22.27
N LYS A 96 2.41 -1.10 23.60
CA LYS A 96 3.28 -0.30 24.50
C LYS A 96 4.73 -0.79 24.55
N ASN A 97 4.97 -2.03 24.13
CA ASN A 97 6.28 -2.67 24.16
C ASN A 97 6.41 -3.51 22.88
N ASP A 98 7.09 -2.95 21.88
CA ASP A 98 7.04 -3.50 20.53
C ASP A 98 8.42 -3.60 19.90
N ARG A 99 8.53 -4.54 18.94
CA ARG A 99 9.73 -4.67 18.10
C ARG A 99 10.00 -3.40 17.28
N VAL A 100 8.94 -2.66 16.93
CA VAL A 100 8.99 -1.47 16.08
C VAL A 100 8.59 -0.24 16.90
N SER A 101 9.48 0.74 17.00
CA SER A 101 9.17 2.01 17.65
C SER A 101 8.06 2.73 16.88
N SER A 102 6.93 3.00 17.52
CA SER A 102 5.76 3.60 16.88
C SER A 102 5.35 4.91 17.56
N LYS A 103 5.13 5.95 16.76
CA LYS A 103 4.64 7.26 17.20
C LYS A 103 3.26 7.53 16.62
N LEU A 104 2.42 8.25 17.35
CA LEU A 104 1.11 8.71 16.91
C LEU A 104 1.01 10.23 17.08
N ILE A 105 0.84 10.95 15.96
CA ILE A 105 0.90 12.42 15.91
C ILE A 105 -0.37 12.97 15.22
N PRO A 106 -1.12 13.88 15.86
CA PRO A 106 -2.16 14.64 15.16
C PRO A 106 -1.53 15.83 14.39
N ALA A 107 -1.80 15.94 13.08
CA ALA A 107 -1.28 17.00 12.22
C ALA A 107 -2.11 18.30 12.21
N GLY A 108 -3.38 18.23 12.60
CA GLY A 108 -4.35 19.31 12.46
C GLY A 108 -5.16 19.22 11.16
N VAL A 109 -6.16 20.08 11.02
CA VAL A 109 -7.08 20.11 9.86
C VAL A 109 -6.61 21.17 8.87
N THR A 110 -6.79 20.92 7.57
CA THR A 110 -6.61 21.96 6.55
C THR A 110 -7.69 21.96 5.48
N ASP A 111 -8.13 23.17 5.11
CA ASP A 111 -9.06 23.37 3.99
C ASP A 111 -8.34 23.64 2.66
N LYS A 112 -7.00 23.71 2.68
CA LYS A 112 -6.19 24.09 1.51
C LYS A 112 -5.81 22.90 0.62
N ARG A 113 -5.89 21.67 1.12
CA ARG A 113 -5.49 20.43 0.42
C ARG A 113 -6.17 19.21 1.04
N ALA A 114 -6.13 18.08 0.33
CA ALA A 114 -6.62 16.82 0.86
C ALA A 114 -5.88 16.45 2.15
N GLN A 115 -6.62 15.96 3.16
CA GLN A 115 -6.07 15.68 4.47
C GLN A 115 -4.92 14.64 4.43
N LYS A 116 -4.98 13.67 3.50
CA LYS A 116 -3.88 12.72 3.29
C LYS A 116 -2.55 13.40 2.96
N ILE A 117 -2.57 14.49 2.20
CA ILE A 117 -1.38 15.28 1.85
C ILE A 117 -0.97 16.16 3.03
N HIS A 118 -1.93 16.61 3.85
CA HIS A 118 -1.63 17.41 5.02
C HIS A 118 -0.95 16.62 6.14
N ASN A 119 -1.32 15.34 6.29
CA ASN A 119 -0.76 14.43 7.27
C ASN A 119 0.61 13.85 6.86
N LEU A 120 1.18 14.24 5.71
CA LEU A 120 2.52 13.84 5.25
C LEU A 120 3.61 14.82 5.72
#